data_AF-A0A523XNB1-F1
#
_entry.id   AF-A0A523XNB1-F1
#
_cell.length_a   1.000
_cell.length_b   1.000
_cell.length_c   1.000
_cell.angle_alpha   90.00
_cell.angle_beta   90.00
_cell.angle_gamma   90.00
#
_symmetry.space_group_name_H-M   'P 1'
#
loop_
_entity.id
_entity.type
_entity.pdbx_description
1 polymer ?
#
loop_
_entity_poly.entity_id
_entity_poly.type
_entity_poly.pdbx_seq_one_letter_code
_entity_poly.pdbx_strand_id
1 'polypeptide(L)'
;STYGVCSFFKEKGYGFLVEKELKFLSSSIEKPQRPFTVILGGKKVKDKLGVIKNLIGLADNILIGGGMAYTFLLAKGYQIGKSVKDLSKLEEIRDYLRDETHGTRIFIPKDVLVCDEIENPKKIKIVPVTEIGENDIGVDIGPETIKIFNRILAESKQVVWNGPMGVFEKKEFENGTKEIARYLAESDIVTIIGGGDSAAAIEKFDYQDNMSFISTGGGASLEVMRGAPLPAIDCLSDK
;
A
#
# COMPACT_ATOMS: atom_id res chain seq x y z
N SER A 1 4.89 -0.98 28.84
CA SER A 1 3.63 -0.33 29.25
C SER A 1 2.39 -0.93 28.61
N THR A 2 2.46 -1.60 27.44
CA THR A 2 1.27 -2.12 26.72
C THR A 2 1.04 -3.63 26.89
N TYR A 3 2.09 -4.44 27.00
CA TYR A 3 1.99 -5.89 27.23
C TYR A 3 2.38 -6.28 28.66
N GLY A 4 3.60 -5.95 29.09
CA GLY A 4 4.12 -6.38 30.40
C GLY A 4 3.36 -5.85 31.62
N VAL A 5 2.59 -4.76 31.49
CA VAL A 5 1.74 -4.27 32.58
C VAL A 5 0.54 -5.21 32.82
N CYS A 6 0.07 -5.88 31.77
CA CYS A 6 -1.12 -6.71 31.78
C CYS A 6 -0.96 -7.94 32.68
N SER A 7 0.26 -8.38 33.01
CA SER A 7 0.47 -9.49 33.96
C SER A 7 0.17 -9.12 35.41
N PHE A 8 0.11 -7.83 35.74
CA PHE A 8 -0.10 -7.35 37.12
C PHE A 8 -1.58 -7.12 37.48
N PHE A 9 -2.50 -7.22 36.52
CA PHE A 9 -3.92 -6.96 36.71
C PHE A 9 -4.75 -8.21 36.40
N LYS A 10 -5.82 -8.46 37.16
CA LYS A 10 -6.75 -9.57 36.91
C LYS A 10 -7.74 -9.22 35.80
N GLU A 11 -8.30 -8.02 35.86
CA GLU A 11 -9.22 -7.48 34.85
C GLU A 11 -8.45 -6.57 33.91
N LYS A 12 -8.67 -6.77 32.61
CA LYS A 12 -7.92 -6.12 31.53
C LYS A 12 -8.90 -5.88 30.40
N GLY A 13 -8.64 -4.86 29.60
CA GLY A 13 -9.46 -4.56 28.42
C GLY A 13 -8.78 -3.49 27.59
N TYR A 14 -9.32 -3.24 26.41
CA TYR A 14 -8.89 -2.15 25.55
C TYR A 14 -10.00 -1.09 25.47
N GLY A 15 -9.59 0.18 25.30
CA GLY A 15 -10.52 1.29 25.19
C GLY A 15 -11.25 1.32 23.83
N PHE A 16 -12.29 2.16 23.74
CA PHE A 16 -13.17 2.25 22.57
C PHE A 16 -12.47 2.55 21.23
N LEU A 17 -11.34 3.28 21.23
CA LEU A 17 -10.59 3.56 20.01
C LEU A 17 -9.95 2.30 19.43
N VAL A 18 -9.32 1.50 20.30
CA VAL A 18 -8.72 0.22 19.91
C VAL A 18 -9.80 -0.77 19.50
N GLU A 19 -10.92 -0.80 20.24
CA GLU A 19 -12.09 -1.62 19.87
C GLU A 19 -12.59 -1.29 18.46
N LYS A 20 -12.79 0.00 18.18
CA LYS A 20 -13.28 0.48 16.89
C LYS A 20 -12.32 0.12 15.76
N GLU A 21 -11.02 0.31 15.95
CA GLU A 21 -9.99 -0.01 14.96
C GLU A 21 -9.93 -1.52 14.68
N LEU A 22 -9.90 -2.36 15.71
CA LEU A 22 -9.91 -3.82 15.56
C LEU A 22 -11.18 -4.33 14.87
N LYS A 23 -12.36 -3.89 15.32
CA LYS A 23 -13.63 -4.30 14.70
C LYS A 23 -13.70 -3.90 13.23
N PHE A 24 -13.28 -2.69 12.90
CA PHE A 24 -13.33 -2.20 11.52
C PHE A 24 -12.33 -2.94 10.62
N LEU A 25 -11.08 -3.09 11.05
CA LEU A 25 -10.05 -3.78 10.26
C LEU A 25 -10.36 -5.27 10.10
N SER A 26 -10.72 -5.98 11.18
CA SER A 26 -11.00 -7.42 11.09
C SER A 26 -12.23 -7.70 10.22
N SER A 27 -13.33 -6.97 10.40
CA SER A 27 -14.54 -7.17 9.57
C SER A 27 -14.30 -6.87 8.09
N SER A 28 -13.51 -5.83 7.81
CA SER A 28 -13.15 -5.44 6.45
C SER A 28 -12.29 -6.47 5.73
N ILE A 29 -11.53 -7.29 6.45
CA ILE A 29 -10.63 -8.30 5.88
C ILE A 29 -11.28 -9.68 5.86
N GLU A 30 -12.06 -10.04 6.87
CA GLU A 30 -12.75 -11.34 6.91
C GLU A 30 -13.82 -11.48 5.83
N LYS A 31 -14.56 -10.41 5.55
CA LYS A 31 -15.65 -10.39 4.56
C LYS A 31 -15.65 -9.05 3.79
N PRO A 32 -14.66 -8.83 2.91
CA PRO A 32 -14.57 -7.57 2.17
C PRO A 32 -15.72 -7.44 1.16
N GLN A 33 -16.14 -6.21 0.90
CA GLN A 33 -17.08 -5.93 -0.19
C GLN A 33 -16.37 -6.09 -1.54
N ARG A 34 -16.92 -6.93 -2.41
CA ARG A 34 -16.30 -7.27 -3.70
C ARG A 34 -16.88 -6.49 -4.88
N PRO A 35 -16.04 -6.04 -5.85
CA PRO A 35 -14.60 -6.31 -5.94
C PRO A 35 -13.75 -5.57 -4.89
N PHE A 36 -12.86 -6.31 -4.24
CA PHE A 36 -11.95 -5.85 -3.21
C PHE A 36 -10.56 -5.60 -3.81
N THR A 37 -10.13 -4.35 -3.76
CA THR A 37 -8.84 -3.91 -4.30
C THR A 37 -7.91 -3.47 -3.18
N VAL A 38 -6.65 -3.89 -3.26
CA VAL A 38 -5.61 -3.46 -2.32
C VAL A 38 -4.58 -2.63 -3.09
N ILE A 39 -4.23 -1.47 -2.57
CA ILE A 39 -3.20 -0.60 -3.12
C ILE A 39 -2.00 -0.66 -2.18
N LEU A 40 -0.84 -1.09 -2.70
CA LEU A 40 0.41 -1.20 -1.95
C LEU A 40 1.48 -0.32 -2.56
N GLY A 41 2.09 0.52 -1.74
CA GLY A 41 3.17 1.41 -2.16
C GLY A 41 4.23 1.62 -1.09
N GLY A 42 4.95 2.73 -1.22
CA GLY A 42 6.07 3.09 -0.35
C GLY A 42 7.41 2.46 -0.77
N LYS A 43 8.46 2.78 0.01
CA LYS A 43 9.86 2.51 -0.37
C LYS A 43 10.34 1.08 -0.10
N LYS A 44 9.87 0.44 0.97
CA LYS A 44 10.43 -0.81 1.50
C LYS A 44 9.52 -2.01 1.21
N VAL A 45 9.93 -2.85 0.26
CA VAL A 45 9.24 -4.10 -0.10
C VAL A 45 9.09 -5.04 1.10
N LYS A 46 10.16 -5.19 1.91
CA LYS A 46 10.21 -6.10 3.06
C LYS A 46 9.04 -5.91 4.02
N ASP A 47 8.63 -4.67 4.25
CA ASP A 47 7.56 -4.33 5.18
C ASP A 47 6.16 -4.62 4.60
N LYS A 48 6.05 -4.86 3.28
CA LYS A 48 4.76 -5.06 2.59
C LYS A 48 4.53 -6.49 2.12
N LEU A 49 5.56 -7.34 2.03
CA LEU A 49 5.40 -8.73 1.59
C LEU A 49 4.53 -9.58 2.49
N GLY A 50 4.64 -9.41 3.81
CA GLY A 50 3.72 -10.09 4.73
C GLY A 50 2.26 -9.72 4.47
N VAL A 51 2.01 -8.47 4.06
CA VAL A 51 0.66 -7.98 3.71
C VAL A 51 0.21 -8.63 2.41
N ILE A 52 1.08 -8.68 1.38
CA ILE A 52 0.79 -9.37 0.12
C ILE A 52 0.45 -10.83 0.39
N LYS A 53 1.28 -11.55 1.16
CA LYS A 53 1.06 -12.97 1.47
C LYS A 53 -0.29 -13.25 2.12
N ASN A 54 -0.80 -12.34 2.96
CA ASN A 54 -2.09 -12.53 3.61
C ASN A 54 -3.28 -12.10 2.74
N LEU A 55 -3.09 -11.13 1.85
CA LEU A 55 -4.16 -10.58 1.01
C LEU A 55 -4.25 -11.25 -0.35
N ILE A 56 -3.22 -11.98 -0.78
CA ILE A 56 -3.24 -12.80 -1.98
C ILE A 56 -4.23 -13.95 -1.78
N GLY A 57 -5.12 -14.19 -2.74
CA GLY A 57 -6.27 -15.10 -2.58
C GLY A 57 -7.51 -14.43 -2.01
N LEU A 58 -7.36 -13.40 -1.18
CA LEU A 58 -8.48 -12.65 -0.61
C LEU A 58 -8.88 -11.47 -1.52
N ALA A 59 -7.91 -10.66 -1.94
CA ALA A 59 -8.12 -9.52 -2.81
C ALA A 59 -8.42 -9.95 -4.25
N ASP A 60 -9.36 -9.28 -4.90
CA ASP A 60 -9.62 -9.48 -6.34
C ASP A 60 -8.51 -8.81 -7.15
N ASN A 61 -8.03 -7.64 -6.71
CA ASN A 61 -6.97 -6.88 -7.35
C ASN A 61 -5.93 -6.37 -6.35
N ILE A 62 -4.65 -6.38 -6.73
CA ILE A 62 -3.57 -5.71 -6.01
C ILE A 62 -2.89 -4.73 -6.96
N LEU A 63 -2.86 -3.45 -6.60
CA LEU A 63 -2.17 -2.38 -7.34
C LEU A 63 -0.84 -2.07 -6.65
N ILE A 64 0.27 -2.22 -7.36
CA ILE A 64 1.62 -2.00 -6.84
C ILE A 64 2.16 -0.65 -7.33
N GLY A 65 2.54 0.22 -6.40
CA GLY A 65 3.17 1.52 -6.67
C GLY A 65 4.41 1.77 -5.80
N GLY A 66 4.89 3.02 -5.78
CA GLY A 66 6.00 3.45 -4.93
C GLY A 66 7.33 2.81 -5.29
N GLY A 67 8.31 2.96 -4.40
CA GLY A 67 9.64 2.37 -4.56
C GLY A 67 9.62 0.84 -4.66
N MET A 68 8.66 0.18 -4.01
CA MET A 68 8.52 -1.28 -4.10
C MET A 68 8.20 -1.77 -5.51
N ALA A 69 7.49 -0.97 -6.33
CA ALA A 69 7.13 -1.34 -7.70
C ALA A 69 8.36 -1.66 -8.57
N TYR A 70 9.50 -1.01 -8.35
CA TYR A 70 10.72 -1.28 -9.12
C TYR A 70 11.28 -2.68 -8.86
N THR A 71 11.05 -3.27 -7.68
CA THR A 71 11.43 -4.67 -7.45
C THR A 71 10.51 -5.62 -8.23
N PHE A 72 9.23 -5.28 -8.39
CA PHE A 72 8.29 -6.03 -9.25
C PHE A 72 8.63 -5.88 -10.74
N LEU A 73 9.00 -4.68 -11.19
CA LEU A 73 9.46 -4.45 -12.56
C LEU A 73 10.73 -5.25 -12.85
N LEU A 74 11.69 -5.25 -11.92
CA LEU A 74 12.89 -6.07 -12.02
C LEU A 74 12.57 -7.58 -12.03
N ALA A 75 11.58 -8.03 -11.25
CA ALA A 75 11.13 -9.43 -11.25
C ALA A 75 10.58 -9.86 -12.61
N LYS A 76 9.95 -8.94 -13.35
CA LYS A 76 9.49 -9.11 -14.74
C LYS A 76 10.59 -8.96 -15.80
N GLY A 77 11.82 -8.66 -15.40
CA GLY A 77 12.96 -8.52 -16.31
C GLY A 77 13.13 -7.12 -16.91
N TYR A 78 12.43 -6.11 -16.41
CA TYR A 78 12.64 -4.72 -16.86
C TYR A 78 13.90 -4.12 -16.21
N GLN A 79 14.55 -3.22 -16.96
CA GLN A 79 15.57 -2.34 -16.41
C GLN A 79 14.91 -1.30 -15.50
N ILE A 80 15.55 -0.97 -14.38
CA ILE A 80 15.04 0.01 -13.40
C ILE A 80 16.03 1.12 -13.05
N GLY A 81 17.15 1.18 -13.77
CA GLY A 81 18.23 2.13 -13.51
C GLY A 81 18.74 2.08 -12.06
N LYS A 82 18.75 3.25 -11.41
CA LYS A 82 19.17 3.45 -10.02
C LYS A 82 18.02 3.43 -9.02
N SER A 83 16.82 3.06 -9.46
CA SER A 83 15.63 3.00 -8.60
C SER A 83 15.82 2.04 -7.41
N VAL A 84 15.13 2.32 -6.30
CA VAL A 84 15.21 1.51 -5.09
C VAL A 84 14.77 0.07 -5.37
N LYS A 85 15.50 -0.90 -4.85
CA LYS A 85 15.23 -2.33 -5.08
C LYS A 85 15.60 -3.16 -3.88
N ASP A 86 14.86 -4.25 -3.68
CA ASP A 86 15.19 -5.28 -2.68
C ASP A 86 15.40 -6.63 -3.37
N LEU A 87 16.66 -6.97 -3.61
CA LEU A 87 17.03 -8.22 -4.30
C LEU A 87 16.75 -9.46 -3.45
N SER A 88 16.66 -9.33 -2.12
CA SER A 88 16.44 -10.47 -1.22
C SER A 88 15.06 -11.11 -1.39
N LYS A 89 14.14 -10.40 -2.06
CA LYS A 89 12.73 -10.76 -2.23
C LYS A 89 12.32 -11.02 -3.67
N LEU A 90 13.28 -11.04 -4.59
CA LEU A 90 13.02 -11.11 -6.02
C LEU A 90 12.34 -12.44 -6.42
N GLU A 91 12.81 -13.57 -5.89
CA GLU A 91 12.21 -14.89 -6.19
C GLU A 91 10.78 -14.99 -5.63
N GLU A 92 10.55 -14.55 -4.39
CA GLU A 92 9.22 -14.54 -3.77
C GLU A 92 8.22 -13.71 -4.60
N ILE A 93 8.65 -12.56 -5.13
CA ILE A 93 7.83 -11.74 -6.04
C ILE A 93 7.58 -12.44 -7.39
N ARG A 94 8.59 -13.14 -7.93
CA ARG A 94 8.43 -13.91 -9.17
C ARG A 94 7.39 -15.01 -9.01
N ASP A 95 7.37 -15.67 -7.86
CA ASP A 95 6.39 -16.70 -7.55
C ASP A 95 4.96 -16.11 -7.53
N TYR A 96 4.75 -14.99 -6.82
CA TYR A 96 3.46 -14.28 -6.83
C TYR A 96 3.01 -13.81 -8.22
N LEU A 97 3.95 -13.43 -9.09
CA LEU A 97 3.63 -12.99 -10.45
C LEU A 97 3.35 -14.15 -11.41
N ARG A 98 3.80 -15.36 -11.10
CA ARG A 98 3.63 -16.56 -11.94
C ARG A 98 2.42 -17.40 -11.52
N ASP A 99 2.14 -17.43 -10.22
CA ASP A 99 1.07 -18.23 -9.68
C ASP A 99 -0.28 -17.54 -9.91
N GLU A 100 -1.00 -17.92 -10.96
CA GLU A 100 -2.35 -17.39 -11.18
C GLU A 100 -3.43 -18.13 -10.36
N THR A 101 -3.07 -19.22 -9.65
CA THR A 101 -4.04 -20.10 -8.97
C THR A 101 -4.66 -19.47 -7.74
N HIS A 102 -4.01 -18.47 -7.15
CA HIS A 102 -4.58 -17.71 -6.04
C HIS A 102 -5.70 -16.75 -6.49
N GLY A 103 -5.94 -16.54 -7.78
CA GLY A 103 -7.12 -15.78 -8.26
C GLY A 103 -7.09 -14.26 -8.03
N THR A 104 -5.97 -13.70 -7.56
CA THR A 104 -5.77 -12.25 -7.37
C THR A 104 -5.06 -11.69 -8.59
N ARG A 105 -5.54 -10.58 -9.13
CA ARG A 105 -4.86 -9.90 -10.25
C ARG A 105 -3.88 -8.86 -9.73
N ILE A 106 -2.59 -9.04 -10.01
CA ILE A 106 -1.53 -8.10 -9.61
C ILE A 106 -1.22 -7.14 -10.76
N PHE A 107 -1.41 -5.85 -10.52
CA PHE A 107 -1.14 -4.77 -11.46
C PHE A 107 0.12 -4.02 -11.04
N ILE A 108 1.04 -3.90 -11.99
CA ILE A 108 2.30 -3.16 -11.83
C ILE A 108 2.32 -1.99 -12.83
N PRO A 109 3.12 -0.94 -12.59
CA PRO A 109 3.16 0.23 -13.46
C PRO A 109 3.48 -0.11 -14.93
N LYS A 110 2.90 0.66 -15.85
CA LYS A 110 3.16 0.62 -17.30
C LYS A 110 4.08 1.73 -17.76
N ASP A 111 4.01 2.86 -17.07
CA ASP A 111 4.86 4.02 -17.21
C ASP A 111 5.19 4.59 -15.83
N VAL A 112 6.32 5.29 -15.76
CA VAL A 112 6.84 5.85 -14.51
C VAL A 112 7.41 7.24 -14.75
N LEU A 113 7.33 8.08 -13.73
CA LEU A 113 8.08 9.32 -13.66
C LEU A 113 9.49 8.99 -13.16
N VAL A 114 10.50 9.43 -13.91
CA VAL A 114 11.90 9.23 -13.56
C VAL A 114 12.66 10.56 -13.51
N CYS A 115 13.70 10.61 -12.69
CA CYS A 115 14.61 11.74 -12.60
C CYS A 115 16.08 11.31 -12.54
N ASP A 116 17.00 12.28 -12.66
CA ASP A 116 18.43 12.04 -12.47
C ASP A 116 18.86 12.07 -10.99
N GLU A 117 18.18 12.86 -10.15
CA GLU A 117 18.40 12.93 -8.71
C GLU A 117 17.10 13.34 -7.99
N ILE A 118 16.86 12.82 -6.78
CA ILE A 118 15.64 13.10 -6.01
C ILE A 118 15.67 14.49 -5.36
N GLU A 119 16.83 14.93 -4.85
CA GLU A 119 16.88 16.17 -4.07
C GLU A 119 16.77 17.43 -4.94
N ASN A 120 17.55 17.49 -6.02
CA ASN A 120 17.59 18.62 -6.95
C ASN A 120 17.54 18.11 -8.39
N PRO A 121 16.37 17.59 -8.84
CA PRO A 121 16.24 17.01 -10.18
C PRO A 121 16.52 18.06 -11.25
N LYS A 122 17.42 17.75 -12.21
CA LYS A 122 17.64 18.60 -13.40
C LYS A 122 16.91 18.05 -14.62
N LYS A 123 16.58 16.76 -14.60
CA LYS A 123 15.84 16.08 -15.66
C LYS A 123 14.72 15.29 -15.02
N ILE A 124 13.49 15.57 -15.42
CA ILE A 124 12.30 14.82 -15.04
C ILE A 124 11.59 14.45 -16.34
N LYS A 125 11.24 13.17 -16.50
CA LYS A 125 10.53 12.69 -17.68
C LYS A 125 9.64 11.51 -17.31
N ILE A 126 8.56 11.35 -18.07
CA ILE A 126 7.73 10.16 -18.03
C ILE A 126 8.25 9.21 -19.10
N VAL A 127 8.44 7.94 -18.74
CA VAL A 127 8.86 6.89 -19.68
C VAL A 127 8.03 5.63 -19.48
N PRO A 128 7.76 4.86 -20.55
CA PRO A 128 7.32 3.48 -20.40
C PRO A 128 8.31 2.69 -19.55
N VAL A 129 7.85 1.67 -18.82
CA VAL A 129 8.73 0.82 -17.98
C VAL A 129 9.77 0.06 -18.80
N THR A 130 9.58 -0.07 -20.11
CA THR A 130 10.53 -0.64 -21.07
C THR A 130 11.70 0.30 -21.42
N GLU A 131 11.62 1.58 -21.07
CA GLU A 131 12.56 2.64 -21.48
C GLU A 131 13.21 3.38 -20.30
N ILE A 132 13.18 2.77 -19.10
CA ILE A 132 13.88 3.34 -17.94
C ILE A 132 15.39 3.28 -18.19
N GLY A 133 16.05 4.44 -18.23
CA GLY A 133 17.49 4.55 -18.48
C GLY A 133 18.34 4.04 -17.33
N GLU A 134 19.60 3.69 -17.62
CA GLU A 134 20.51 3.11 -16.61
C GLU A 134 20.79 4.04 -15.43
N ASN A 135 20.76 5.35 -15.68
CA ASN A 135 20.99 6.39 -14.67
C ASN A 135 19.71 6.99 -14.09
N ASP A 136 18.54 6.57 -14.60
CA ASP A 136 17.26 7.09 -14.16
C ASP A 136 16.89 6.52 -12.77
N ILE A 137 16.29 7.35 -11.93
CA ILE A 137 15.69 6.99 -10.64
C ILE A 137 14.19 7.19 -10.78
N GLY A 138 13.42 6.12 -10.63
CA GLY A 138 11.97 6.19 -10.63
C GLY A 138 11.42 6.72 -9.32
N VAL A 139 10.51 7.69 -9.42
CA VAL A 139 10.06 8.53 -8.30
C VAL A 139 8.54 8.60 -8.16
N ASP A 140 7.77 8.25 -9.18
CA ASP A 140 6.30 8.19 -9.13
C ASP A 140 5.76 7.32 -10.28
N ILE A 141 4.46 6.98 -10.24
CA ILE A 141 3.77 6.34 -11.36
C ILE A 141 3.42 7.34 -12.46
N GLY A 142 3.41 6.89 -13.71
CA GLY A 142 3.05 7.72 -14.85
C GLY A 142 1.54 7.81 -15.11
N PRO A 143 1.11 8.71 -16.02
CA PRO A 143 -0.30 8.94 -16.37
C PRO A 143 -1.02 7.71 -16.94
N GLU A 144 -0.34 6.83 -17.69
CA GLU A 144 -0.96 5.60 -18.20
C GLU A 144 -1.31 4.66 -17.04
N THR A 145 -0.38 4.52 -16.09
CA THR A 145 -0.57 3.72 -14.88
C THR A 145 -1.70 4.27 -14.02
N ILE A 146 -1.75 5.58 -13.80
CA ILE A 146 -2.85 6.24 -13.08
C ILE A 146 -4.19 5.92 -13.75
N LYS A 147 -4.28 6.04 -15.08
CA LYS A 147 -5.50 5.73 -15.84
C LYS A 147 -5.93 4.27 -15.67
N ILE A 148 -4.99 3.33 -15.71
CA ILE A 148 -5.27 1.90 -15.51
C ILE A 148 -5.74 1.65 -14.08
N PHE A 149 -5.06 2.21 -13.08
CA PHE A 149 -5.41 2.04 -11.68
C PHE A 149 -6.81 2.61 -11.41
N ASN A 150 -7.12 3.82 -11.87
CA ASN A 150 -8.45 4.42 -11.70
C ASN A 150 -9.56 3.58 -12.36
N ARG A 151 -9.29 2.93 -13.50
CA ARG A 151 -10.26 2.01 -14.11
C ARG A 151 -10.56 0.80 -13.22
N ILE A 152 -9.54 0.24 -12.58
CA ILE A 152 -9.71 -0.90 -11.66
C ILE A 152 -10.43 -0.44 -10.39
N LEU A 153 -10.09 0.75 -9.88
CA LEU A 153 -10.76 1.34 -8.73
C LEU A 153 -12.24 1.63 -9.02
N ALA A 154 -12.60 2.06 -10.24
CA ALA A 154 -13.99 2.26 -10.65
C ALA A 154 -14.88 1.02 -10.53
N GLU A 155 -14.29 -0.17 -10.64
CA GLU A 155 -14.99 -1.44 -10.51
C GLU A 155 -15.01 -1.95 -9.07
N SER A 156 -14.28 -1.29 -8.15
CA SER A 156 -14.09 -1.75 -6.78
C SER A 156 -15.22 -1.27 -5.85
N LYS A 157 -15.59 -2.09 -4.87
CA LYS A 157 -16.53 -1.70 -3.79
C LYS A 157 -15.82 -1.37 -2.49
N GLN A 158 -14.65 -1.99 -2.27
CA GLN A 158 -13.81 -1.72 -1.11
C GLN A 158 -12.36 -1.61 -1.54
N VAL A 159 -11.66 -0.64 -0.97
CA VAL A 159 -10.23 -0.40 -1.18
C VAL A 159 -9.50 -0.31 0.15
N VAL A 160 -8.42 -1.07 0.29
CA VAL A 160 -7.40 -0.85 1.32
C VAL A 160 -6.19 -0.20 0.66
N TRP A 161 -5.76 0.95 1.16
CA TRP A 161 -4.57 1.64 0.65
C TRP A 161 -3.47 1.72 1.70
N ASN A 162 -2.28 1.19 1.36
CA ASN A 162 -1.12 1.12 2.24
C ASN A 162 0.20 1.46 1.51
N GLY A 163 0.60 2.73 1.58
CA GLY A 163 1.83 3.29 1.04
C GLY A 163 1.61 4.12 -0.24
N PRO A 164 2.30 5.28 -0.37
CA PRO A 164 2.13 6.20 -1.50
C PRO A 164 2.66 5.63 -2.83
N MET A 165 2.24 6.22 -3.95
CA MET A 165 2.63 5.82 -5.30
C MET A 165 4.02 6.36 -5.72
N GLY A 166 4.50 7.39 -5.05
CA GLY A 166 5.75 8.09 -5.34
C GLY A 166 6.33 8.80 -4.12
N VAL A 167 7.35 9.63 -4.35
CA VAL A 167 7.98 10.50 -3.34
C VAL A 167 7.09 11.72 -3.11
N PHE A 168 5.90 11.48 -2.56
CA PHE A 168 4.81 12.45 -2.48
C PHE A 168 5.14 13.69 -1.65
N GLU A 169 6.20 13.67 -0.86
CA GLU A 169 6.70 14.82 -0.11
C GLU A 169 7.19 15.94 -1.03
N LYS A 170 7.67 15.60 -2.24
CA LYS A 170 8.13 16.54 -3.26
C LYS A 170 7.05 16.80 -4.30
N LYS A 171 6.77 18.07 -4.58
CA LYS A 171 5.68 18.52 -5.47
C LYS A 171 5.82 17.97 -6.89
N GLU A 172 7.05 17.80 -7.34
CA GLU A 172 7.40 17.28 -8.65
C GLU A 172 7.09 15.79 -8.81
N PHE A 173 6.94 15.05 -7.70
CA PHE A 173 6.80 13.59 -7.65
C PHE A 173 5.54 13.13 -6.90
N GLU A 174 4.59 14.04 -6.65
CA GLU A 174 3.39 13.75 -5.85
C GLU A 174 2.17 13.35 -6.67
N ASN A 175 2.20 13.53 -8.00
CA ASN A 175 1.03 13.48 -8.86
C ASN A 175 0.31 12.12 -8.81
N GLY A 176 1.02 11.01 -8.90
CA GLY A 176 0.45 9.68 -8.83
C GLY A 176 -0.20 9.39 -7.50
N THR A 177 0.43 9.79 -6.39
CA THR A 177 -0.16 9.65 -5.04
C THR A 177 -1.40 10.51 -4.90
N LYS A 178 -1.33 11.76 -5.38
CA LYS A 178 -2.43 12.72 -5.35
C LYS A 178 -3.64 12.27 -6.17
N GLU A 179 -3.42 11.74 -7.37
CA GLU A 179 -4.50 11.29 -8.24
C GLU A 179 -5.21 10.05 -7.68
N ILE A 180 -4.47 9.12 -7.07
CA ILE A 180 -5.09 7.98 -6.36
C ILE A 180 -5.87 8.47 -5.13
N ALA A 181 -5.29 9.36 -4.33
CA ALA A 181 -5.99 9.95 -3.18
C ALA A 181 -7.27 10.67 -3.57
N ARG A 182 -7.20 11.51 -4.61
CA ARG A 182 -8.33 12.26 -5.17
C ARG A 182 -9.42 11.31 -5.67
N TYR A 183 -9.05 10.29 -6.44
CA TYR A 183 -10.01 9.32 -6.96
C TYR A 183 -10.77 8.62 -5.82
N LEU A 184 -10.07 8.17 -4.79
CA LEU A 184 -10.68 7.52 -3.64
C LEU A 184 -11.60 8.49 -2.86
N ALA A 185 -11.18 9.74 -2.68
CA ALA A 185 -11.94 10.77 -1.99
C ALA A 185 -13.24 11.17 -2.70
N GLU A 186 -13.24 11.16 -4.03
CA GLU A 186 -14.39 11.51 -4.87
C GLU A 186 -15.32 10.32 -5.16
N SER A 187 -14.97 9.11 -4.69
CA SER A 187 -15.71 7.88 -4.97
C SER A 187 -16.61 7.43 -3.82
N ASP A 188 -17.64 6.65 -4.12
CA ASP A 188 -18.50 5.99 -3.12
C ASP A 188 -17.90 4.67 -2.57
N ILE A 189 -16.61 4.43 -2.80
CA ILE A 189 -15.92 3.20 -2.41
C ILE A 189 -15.70 3.21 -0.90
N VAL A 190 -15.84 2.04 -0.25
CA VAL A 190 -15.41 1.89 1.15
C VAL A 190 -13.88 1.93 1.20
N THR A 191 -13.31 3.02 1.72
CA THR A 191 -11.86 3.28 1.74
C THR A 191 -11.25 3.08 3.12
N ILE A 192 -10.17 2.32 3.17
CA ILE A 192 -9.43 1.99 4.39
C ILE A 192 -7.98 2.40 4.20
N ILE A 193 -7.60 3.50 4.81
CA ILE A 193 -6.25 4.06 4.70
C ILE A 193 -5.39 3.52 5.84
N GLY A 194 -4.37 2.75 5.50
CA GLY A 194 -3.44 2.16 6.46
C GLY A 194 -2.02 2.69 6.28
N GLY A 195 -1.28 2.76 7.39
CA GLY A 195 0.11 3.16 7.40
C GLY A 195 0.30 4.68 7.45
N GLY A 196 1.33 5.13 8.17
CA GLY A 196 1.59 6.55 8.42
C GLY A 196 1.78 7.35 7.14
N ASP A 197 2.53 6.82 6.15
CA ASP A 197 2.81 7.54 4.90
C ASP A 197 1.54 7.79 4.07
N SER A 198 0.61 6.83 4.02
CA SER A 198 -0.67 7.02 3.31
C SER A 198 -1.56 8.01 4.06
N ALA A 199 -1.65 7.91 5.39
CA ALA A 199 -2.41 8.87 6.18
C ALA A 199 -1.86 10.31 6.01
N ALA A 200 -0.53 10.47 6.02
CA ALA A 200 0.14 11.74 5.77
C ALA A 200 -0.11 12.27 4.34
N ALA A 201 -0.18 11.39 3.34
CA ALA A 201 -0.53 11.79 1.98
C ALA A 201 -1.98 12.28 1.88
N ILE A 202 -2.93 11.58 2.51
CA ILE A 202 -4.34 11.99 2.59
C ILE A 202 -4.48 13.35 3.28
N GLU A 203 -3.77 13.55 4.39
CA GLU A 203 -3.71 14.82 5.11
C GLU A 203 -3.13 15.94 4.25
N LYS A 204 -1.99 15.71 3.60
CA LYS A 204 -1.35 16.70 2.73
C LYS A 204 -2.27 17.22 1.63
N PHE A 205 -3.18 16.39 1.13
CA PHE A 205 -4.08 16.72 0.02
C PHE A 205 -5.51 17.07 0.46
N ASP A 206 -5.74 17.26 1.77
CA ASP A 206 -7.03 17.68 2.34
C ASP A 206 -8.20 16.72 2.02
N TYR A 207 -7.94 15.40 1.98
CA TYR A 207 -8.95 14.38 1.67
C TYR A 207 -9.37 13.54 2.89
N GLN A 208 -9.00 13.93 4.10
CA GLN A 208 -9.18 13.11 5.31
C GLN A 208 -10.66 12.83 5.59
N ASP A 209 -11.50 13.85 5.47
CA ASP A 209 -12.94 13.77 5.74
C ASP A 209 -13.71 12.96 4.68
N ASN A 210 -13.08 12.68 3.54
CA ASN A 210 -13.65 11.92 2.44
C ASN A 210 -13.35 10.41 2.51
N MET A 211 -12.51 9.97 3.45
CA MET A 211 -12.14 8.56 3.60
C MET A 211 -13.07 7.87 4.58
N SER A 212 -13.47 6.63 4.30
CA SER A 212 -14.36 5.88 5.21
C SER A 212 -13.68 5.54 6.54
N PHE A 213 -12.38 5.24 6.51
CA PHE A 213 -11.59 4.99 7.71
C PHE A 213 -10.10 5.29 7.47
N ILE A 214 -9.49 6.03 8.39
CA ILE A 214 -8.04 6.28 8.43
C ILE A 214 -7.49 5.66 9.70
N SER A 215 -6.57 4.71 9.52
CA SER A 215 -5.99 3.93 10.60
C SER A 215 -4.83 4.70 11.25
N THR A 216 -4.95 4.96 12.55
CA THR A 216 -3.90 5.62 13.34
C THR A 216 -2.91 4.64 13.97
N GLY A 217 -3.16 3.33 13.92
CA GLY A 217 -2.29 2.31 14.51
C GLY A 217 -0.98 2.04 13.76
N GLY A 218 -0.76 2.65 12.59
CA GLY A 218 0.49 2.57 11.83
C GLY A 218 0.90 1.12 11.53
N GLY A 219 2.00 0.67 12.15
CA GLY A 219 2.48 -0.71 12.01
C GLY A 219 1.55 -1.77 12.61
N ALA A 220 0.82 -1.44 13.68
CA ALA A 220 -0.12 -2.37 14.29
C ALA A 220 -1.26 -2.74 13.33
N SER A 221 -1.77 -1.75 12.60
CA SER A 221 -2.81 -1.94 11.59
C SER A 221 -2.32 -2.79 10.42
N LEU A 222 -1.03 -2.67 10.05
CA LEU A 222 -0.41 -3.59 9.11
C LEU A 222 -0.34 -5.02 9.67
N GLU A 223 0.02 -5.22 10.94
CA GLU A 223 0.08 -6.56 11.53
C GLU A 223 -1.31 -7.22 11.56
N VAL A 224 -2.38 -6.45 11.85
CA VAL A 224 -3.76 -6.94 11.69
C VAL A 224 -4.03 -7.34 10.24
N MET A 225 -3.62 -6.51 9.27
CA MET A 225 -3.77 -6.83 7.84
C MET A 225 -2.94 -8.02 7.38
N ARG A 226 -1.89 -8.40 8.12
CA ARG A 226 -1.08 -9.61 7.89
C ARG A 226 -1.68 -10.86 8.54
N GLY A 227 -2.74 -10.70 9.34
CA GLY A 227 -3.27 -11.79 10.18
C GLY A 227 -2.30 -12.19 11.29
N ALA A 228 -1.36 -11.32 11.67
CA ALA A 228 -0.39 -11.61 12.72
C ALA A 228 -1.03 -11.42 14.10
N PRO A 229 -0.68 -12.27 15.09
CA PRO A 229 -1.11 -12.04 16.47
C PRO A 229 -0.58 -10.69 16.96
N LEU A 230 -1.39 -9.99 17.75
CA LEU A 230 -1.02 -8.73 18.37
C LEU A 230 -0.83 -8.99 19.85
N PRO A 231 0.41 -9.19 20.36
CA PRO A 231 0.61 -9.59 21.76
C PRO A 231 -0.05 -8.66 22.77
N ALA A 232 -0.09 -7.35 22.50
CA ALA A 232 -0.73 -6.36 23.35
C ALA A 232 -2.27 -6.40 23.34
N ILE A 233 -2.88 -7.02 22.33
CA ILE A 233 -4.32 -7.30 22.27
C ILE A 233 -4.58 -8.70 22.83
N ASP A 234 -3.78 -9.68 22.44
CA ASP A 234 -3.89 -11.07 22.89
C ASP A 234 -3.69 -11.20 24.41
N CYS A 235 -2.89 -10.33 25.05
CA CYS A 235 -2.75 -10.34 26.51
C CYS A 235 -3.97 -9.81 27.27
N LEU A 236 -4.90 -9.19 26.55
CA LEU A 236 -6.16 -8.69 27.09
C LEU A 236 -7.28 -9.74 26.95
N SER A 237 -7.06 -10.83 26.22
CA SER A 237 -8.09 -11.84 25.97
C SER A 237 -8.21 -12.86 27.10
N ASP A 238 -9.21 -12.66 27.95
CA ASP A 238 -10.17 -13.67 28.39
C ASP A 238 -11.52 -12.94 28.65
N LYS A 239 -12.36 -12.89 27.61
CA LYS A 239 -13.69 -12.24 27.50
C LYS A 239 -13.75 -10.73 27.26
#